data_AF-A0A2E2BVV3-F1
#
_entry.id   AF-A0A2E2BVV3-F1
#
_cell.length_a   1.000
_cell.length_b   1.000
_cell.length_c   1.000
_cell.angle_alpha   90.00
_cell.angle_beta   90.00
_cell.angle_gamma   90.00
#
_symmetry.space_group_name_H-M   'P 1'
#
loop_
_entity.id
_entity.type
_entity.pdbx_description
1 polymer ?
#
loop_
_entity_poly.entity_id
_entity_poly.type
_entity_poly.pdbx_seq_one_letter_code
_entity_poly.pdbx_strand_id
1 'polypeptide(L)' 'MRYTVYGLVVLLIIIHQDNWLWDDKRLIWGFMPITLLYQAGISVAASIVWFLATKYAWPHHLEEVAKEAPAQETGETE' A
#
# COMPACT_ATOMS: atom_id res chain seq x y z
N MET A 1 16.33 -2.95 5.23
CA MET A 1 15.24 -2.22 4.56
C MET A 1 14.01 -3.10 4.31
N ARG A 2 14.12 -4.29 3.69
CA ARG A 2 12.95 -5.17 3.44
C ARG A 2 12.09 -5.48 4.68
N TYR A 3 12.73 -5.84 5.81
CA TYR A 3 12.02 -6.13 7.07
C TYR A 3 11.33 -4.90 7.66
N THR A 4 11.85 -3.70 7.40
CA THR A 4 11.23 -2.44 7.80
C THR A 4 9.92 -2.23 7.06
N VAL A 5 9.87 -2.51 5.75
CA VAL A 5 8.64 -2.43 4.95
C VAL A 5 7.59 -3.42 5.45
N TYR A 6 7.98 -4.66 5.75
CA TYR A 6 7.05 -5.65 6.32
C TYR A 6 6.50 -5.22 7.68
N GLY A 7 7.35 -4.68 8.56
CA GLY A 7 6.90 -4.13 9.85
C GLY A 7 5.91 -2.97 9.69
N LEU A 8 6.16 -2.07 8.73
CA LEU A 8 5.26 -0.96 8.41
C LEU A 8 3.91 -1.43 7.87
N VAL A 9 3.88 -2.47 7.04
CA VAL A 9 2.65 -3.07 6.53
C VAL A 9 1.82 -3.68 7.66
N VAL A 10 2.45 -4.45 8.56
CA VAL A 10 1.76 -5.01 9.73
C VAL A 10 1.19 -3.91 10.63
N LEU A 11 1.97 -2.86 10.88
CA LEU A 11 1.52 -1.70 11.64
C LEU A 11 0.31 -1.03 10.98
N LEU A 12 0.35 -0.83 9.66
CA LEU A 12 -0.76 -0.29 8.88
C LEU A 12 -2.04 -1.11 9.04
N ILE A 13 -1.95 -2.45 8.99
CA ILE A 13 -3.11 -3.33 9.15
C ILE A 13 -3.75 -3.17 10.53
N ILE A 14 -2.94 -3.09 11.59
CA ILE A 14 -3.44 -2.89 12.96
C ILE A 14 -4.14 -1.54 13.07
N ILE A 15 -3.50 -0.48 12.57
CA ILE A 15 -3.99 0.89 12.66
C ILE A 15 -5.23 1.09 11.74
N HIS A 16 -5.40 0.27 10.70
CA HIS A 16 -6.54 0.32 9.78
C HIS A 16 -7.84 -0.26 10.35
N GLN A 17 -7.78 -1.11 11.37
CA GLN A 17 -8.98 -1.65 12.02
C GLN A 17 -9.88 -0.56 12.64
N ASP A 18 -9.31 0.59 13.00
CA ASP A 18 -10.03 1.78 13.48
C ASP A 18 -11.11 1.53 14.55
N ASN A 19 -10.80 0.69 15.54
CA ASN A 19 -11.75 0.40 16.63
C ASN A 19 -11.87 1.53 17.67
N TRP A 20 -10.98 2.53 17.64
CA TRP A 20 -10.90 3.59 18.65
C TRP A 20 -11.70 4.85 18.30
N LEU A 21 -11.76 5.22 17.02
CA LEU A 21 -12.43 6.45 16.54
C LEU A 21 -13.84 6.17 16.00
N TRP A 22 -14.28 4.91 16.08
CA TRP A 22 -15.53 4.43 15.47
C TRP A 22 -16.78 5.17 15.98
N ASP A 23 -16.83 5.52 17.27
CA ASP A 23 -17.97 6.24 17.88
C ASP A 23 -17.68 7.73 18.11
N ASP A 24 -16.57 8.23 17.57
CA ASP A 24 -16.13 9.61 17.78
C ASP A 24 -16.74 10.56 16.76
N LYS A 25 -17.66 11.40 17.22
CA LYS A 25 -18.41 12.35 16.38
C LYS A 25 -17.75 13.73 16.30
N ARG A 26 -16.52 13.89 16.79
CA ARG A 26 -15.83 15.19 16.74
C ARG A 26 -15.62 15.61 15.28
N LEU A 27 -16.04 16.83 14.98
CA LEU A 27 -15.82 17.47 13.69
C LEU A 27 -14.55 18.30 13.77
N ILE A 28 -13.60 18.03 12.88
CA ILE A 28 -12.44 18.87 12.64
C ILE A 28 -12.79 19.89 11.57
N TRP A 29 -12.30 21.12 11.75
CA TRP A 29 -12.55 22.25 10.84
C TRP A 29 -14.05 22.60 10.69
N GLY A 30 -14.90 22.11 11.59
CA GLY A 30 -16.34 22.37 11.59
C GLY A 30 -17.15 21.56 10.58
N PHE A 31 -16.54 20.70 9.77
CA PHE A 31 -17.27 19.92 8.75
C PHE A 31 -16.79 18.47 8.57
N MET A 32 -15.56 18.13 8.96
CA MET A 32 -14.98 16.83 8.68
C MET A 32 -14.97 15.94 9.93
N PRO A 33 -15.67 14.79 9.94
CA PRO A 33 -15.54 13.79 10.99
C PRO A 33 -14.07 13.37 11.19
N ILE A 34 -13.64 13.29 12.45
CA ILE A 34 -12.30 12.82 12.83
C ILE A 34 -12.00 11.43 12.26
N THR A 35 -12.98 10.53 12.24
CA THR A 35 -12.91 9.19 11.66
C THR A 35 -12.51 9.25 10.18
N LEU A 36 -13.16 10.11 9.38
CA LEU A 36 -12.81 10.30 7.97
C LEU A 36 -11.40 10.84 7.78
N LEU A 37 -10.96 11.82 8.59
CA LEU A 37 -9.60 12.33 8.51
C LEU A 37 -8.58 11.23 8.81
N TYR A 38 -8.89 10.39 9.79
CA TYR A 38 -8.04 9.28 10.19
C TYR A 38 -7.91 8.25 9.05
N GLN A 39 -9.01 7.80 8.43
CA GLN A 39 -8.95 6.93 7.25
C GLN A 39 -8.20 7.55 6.07
N ALA A 40 -8.37 8.86 5.83
CA ALA A 40 -7.64 9.57 4.79
C ALA A 40 -6.12 9.54 5.07
N GLY A 41 -5.73 9.80 6.32
CA GLY A 41 -4.33 9.69 6.76
C GLY A 41 -3.76 8.28 6.56
N ILE A 42 -4.55 7.24 6.84
CA ILE A 42 -4.15 5.85 6.61
C ILE A 42 -3.91 5.58 5.14
N SER A 43 -4.80 6.06 4.27
CA SER A 43 -4.67 5.89 2.81
C SER A 43 -3.38 6.53 2.28
N VAL A 44 -3.03 7.71 2.80
CA VAL A 44 -1.76 8.39 2.48
C VAL A 44 -0.57 7.61 3.03
N ALA A 45 -0.63 7.12 4.27
CA ALA A 45 0.43 6.30 4.85
C ALA A 45 0.63 5.00 4.04
N ALA A 46 -0.45 4.36 3.60
CA ALA A 46 -0.42 3.16 2.77
C ALA A 46 0.28 3.41 1.43
N SER A 47 -0.01 4.52 0.75
CA SER A 47 0.65 4.86 -0.52
C SER A 47 2.15 5.09 -0.34
N ILE A 48 2.56 5.74 0.76
CA ILE A 48 3.99 5.91 1.11
C ILE A 48 4.66 4.56 1.36
N VAL A 49 4.02 3.68 2.14
CA VAL A 49 4.57 2.34 2.41
C VAL A 49 4.68 1.52 1.14
N TRP A 50 3.71 1.63 0.21
CA TRP A 50 3.78 0.95 -1.07
C TRP A 50 4.88 1.50 -1.97
N PHE A 51 5.09 2.81 -1.98
CA PHE A 51 6.23 3.44 -2.66
C PHE A 51 7.58 2.98 -2.07
N LEU A 52 7.68 2.84 -0.75
CA LEU A 52 8.87 2.26 -0.12
C LEU A 52 9.03 0.77 -0.46
N ALA A 53 7.92 0.03 -0.59
CA ALA A 53 7.94 -1.36 -1.00
C ALA A 53 8.49 -1.54 -2.42
N THR A 54 8.07 -0.72 -3.38
CA THR A 54 8.61 -0.77 -4.75
C THR A 54 10.10 -0.44 -4.80
N LYS A 55 10.58 0.46 -3.93
CA LYS A 55 12.00 0.83 -3.91
C LYS A 55 12.91 -0.18 -3.20
N TYR A 56 12.43 -0.82 -2.13
CA TYR A 56 13.29 -1.58 -1.21
C TYR A 56 12.97 -3.07 -1.09
N ALA A 57 11.76 -3.48 -1.46
CA ALA A 57 11.31 -4.86 -1.37
C ALA A 57 11.06 -5.48 -2.76
N TRP A 58 11.09 -4.68 -3.84
CA TRP A 58 10.91 -5.19 -5.19
C TRP A 58 12.09 -6.08 -5.62
N PRO A 59 11.81 -7.31 -6.09
CA PRO A 59 12.86 -8.25 -6.46
C PRO A 59 13.37 -7.99 -7.89
N HIS A 60 14.45 -7.21 -8.01
CA HIS A 60 15.07 -6.92 -9.32
C HIS A 60 15.56 -8.15 -10.10
N HIS A 61 15.90 -9.26 -9.43
CA HIS A 61 16.28 -10.50 -10.12
C HIS A 61 15.15 -11.10 -10.98
N LEU A 62 13.88 -10.74 -10.72
CA LEU A 62 12.76 -11.15 -11.57
C LEU A 62 12.64 -10.29 -12.83
N GLU A 63 13.21 -9.09 -12.85
CA GLU A 63 13.21 -8.21 -14.03
C GLU A 63 14.17 -8.73 -15.11
N GLU A 64 15.29 -9.33 -14.71
CA GLU A 64 16.23 -9.98 -15.64
C GLU A 64 15.59 -11.19 -16.33
N VAL A 65 14.90 -12.04 -15.56
CA VAL A 65 14.16 -13.21 -16.10
C VAL A 65 13.03 -12.77 -17.04
N ALA A 66 12.31 -11.69 -16.71
CA ALA A 66 11.27 -11.14 -17.57
C ALA A 66 11.81 -10.55 -18.88
N LYS A 67 13.04 -10.03 -18.87
CA LYS A 67 13.71 -9.45 -20.04
C LYS A 67 14.32 -10.51 -20.97
N GLU A 68 14.69 -11.65 -20.42
CA GLU A 68 15.22 -12.81 -21.16
C GLU A 68 14.13 -13.74 -21.70
N ALA A 69 12.89 -13.61 -21.22
CA ALA A 69 11.75 -14.34 -21.77
C ALA A 69 11.53 -13.94 -23.24
N PRO A 70 11.66 -14.86 -24.21
CA PRO A 70 11.42 -14.55 -25.60
C PRO A 70 9.95 -14.12 -25.73
N ALA A 71 9.72 -13.00 -26.43
CA ALA A 71 8.39 -12.53 -26.79
C ALA A 71 7.61 -13.74 -27.30
N GLN A 72 6.64 -14.20 -26.51
CA GLN A 72 5.75 -15.26 -26.91
C GLN A 72 5.07 -14.75 -28.18
N GLU A 73 5.45 -15.31 -29.33
CA GLU A 73 4.65 -15.23 -30.54
C GLU A 73 3.27 -15.72 -30.15
N THR A 74 2.34 -14.79 -30.00
CA THR A 74 0.91 -15.08 -30.02
C THR A 74 0.63 -15.62 -31.41
N GLY A 75 0.82 -16.93 -31.57
CA GLY A 75 0.33 -17.70 -32.69
C GLY A 75 -1.19 -17.63 -32.68
N GLU A 76 -1.71 -16.59 -33.32
CA GLU A 76 -3.07 -16.52 -33.81
C GLU A 76 -3.11 -17.44 -35.05
N THR A 77 -3.18 -18.75 -34.83
CA THR A 77 -3.51 -19.70 -35.88
C THR A 77 -5.02 -19.91 -35.87
N GLU A 78 -5.65 -19.25 -36.85
CA GLU A 78 -6.86 -19.61 -37.63
C GLU A 78 -8.07 -20.27 -36.95
#